data_AF-A0A0R1WNM1-F1
#
_entry.id   AF-A0A0R1WNM1-F1
#
_cell.length_a   1.000
_cell.length_b   1.000
_cell.length_c   1.000
_cell.angle_alpha   90.00
_cell.angle_beta   90.00
_cell.angle_gamma   90.00
#
_symmetry.space_group_name_H-M   'P 1'
#
loop_
_entity.id
_entity.type
_entity.pdbx_description
1 polymer ?
#
loop_
_entity_poly.entity_id
_entity_poly.type
_entity_poly.pdbx_seq_one_letter_code
_entity_poly.pdbx_strand_id
1 'polypeptide(L)'
;MPFFAIIKDIKILNEVKKMNEEQLIQRIQYQSQLQVTELQEVLNKLNGLSTLLNKAMKNGVVVNKQAYNEFADKYNDLVRSVDGDLQRAKIKQAKNMDLLKKD
;
A
#
# COMPACT_ATOMS: atom_id res chain seq x y z
N MET A 1 -4.87 9.38 -23.38
CA MET A 1 -3.79 10.28 -23.88
C MET A 1 -2.68 10.38 -22.82
N PRO A 2 -1.41 10.07 -23.14
CA PRO A 2 -0.33 9.85 -22.16
C PRO A 2 0.61 11.05 -21.90
N PHE A 3 0.35 12.21 -22.50
CA PHE A 3 1.28 13.36 -22.44
C PHE A 3 1.50 13.92 -21.02
N PHE A 4 0.48 13.91 -20.15
CA PHE A 4 0.59 14.48 -18.80
C PHE A 4 1.39 13.60 -17.82
N ALA A 5 1.44 12.28 -18.01
CA ALA A 5 2.26 11.38 -17.18
C ALA A 5 3.74 11.59 -17.50
N ILE A 6 4.08 11.65 -18.79
CA ILE A 6 5.45 11.84 -19.29
C ILE A 6 6.06 13.16 -18.75
N ILE A 7 5.30 14.26 -18.71
CA ILE A 7 5.80 15.55 -18.23
C ILE A 7 6.05 15.54 -16.71
N LYS A 8 5.21 14.86 -15.91
CA LYS A 8 5.43 14.67 -14.47
C LYS A 8 6.71 13.87 -14.21
N ASP A 9 6.92 12.80 -14.97
CA ASP A 9 8.07 11.92 -14.82
C ASP A 9 9.39 12.62 -15.21
N ILE A 10 9.39 13.46 -16.25
CA ILE A 10 10.57 14.26 -16.66
C ILE A 10 10.95 15.30 -15.59
N LYS A 11 9.95 15.93 -14.94
CA LYS A 11 10.21 16.92 -13.88
C LYS A 11 10.84 16.28 -12.65
N ILE A 12 10.37 15.09 -12.25
CA ILE A 12 10.93 14.31 -11.15
C ILE A 12 12.38 13.90 -11.46
N LEU A 13 12.65 13.42 -12.67
CA LEU A 13 14.01 13.08 -13.12
C LEU A 13 14.99 14.27 -13.07
N ASN A 14 14.53 15.46 -13.45
CA ASN A 14 15.36 16.67 -13.39
C ASN A 14 15.58 17.21 -11.97
N GLU A 15 14.66 16.96 -11.04
CA GLU A 15 14.87 17.26 -9.61
C GLU A 15 15.84 16.26 -8.97
N VAL A 16 15.69 14.97 -9.26
CA VAL A 16 16.56 13.90 -8.73
C VAL A 16 18.01 14.09 -9.19
N LYS A 17 18.24 14.53 -10.45
CA LYS A 17 19.58 14.86 -10.95
C LYS A 17 20.26 16.05 -10.25
N LYS A 18 19.50 16.89 -9.55
CA LYS A 18 20.01 18.07 -8.82
C LYS A 18 20.18 17.81 -7.32
N MET A 19 19.72 16.66 -6.83
CA MET A 19 19.85 16.28 -5.41
C MET A 19 21.25 15.73 -5.15
N ASN A 20 21.83 16.09 -4.02
CA ASN A 20 23.02 15.38 -3.52
C ASN A 20 22.62 13.97 -3.05
N GLU A 21 23.59 13.09 -2.86
CA GLU A 21 23.34 11.69 -2.48
C GLU A 21 22.50 11.59 -1.19
N GLU A 22 22.76 12.43 -0.19
CA GLU A 22 22.00 12.47 1.06
C GLU A 22 20.52 12.85 0.87
N GLN A 23 20.21 13.86 0.05
CA GLN A 23 18.83 14.27 -0.26
C GLN A 23 18.09 13.19 -1.06
N LEU A 24 18.79 12.51 -1.95
CA LEU A 24 18.25 11.43 -2.76
C LEU A 24 17.92 10.22 -1.88
N ILE A 25 18.81 9.87 -0.94
CA ILE A 25 18.61 8.85 0.08
C ILE A 25 17.40 9.18 0.96
N GLN A 26 17.30 10.41 1.48
CA GLN A 26 16.17 10.85 2.31
C GLN A 26 14.84 10.78 1.53
N ARG A 27 14.83 11.17 0.25
CA ARG A 27 13.63 11.08 -0.60
C ARG A 27 13.20 9.64 -0.84
N ILE A 28 14.16 8.72 -1.06
CA ILE A 28 13.88 7.28 -1.21
C ILE A 28 13.32 6.70 0.10
N GLN A 29 13.92 7.03 1.24
CA GLN A 29 13.43 6.61 2.56
C GLN A 29 12.01 7.11 2.79
N TYR A 30 11.75 8.39 2.57
CA TYR A 30 10.43 9.00 2.73
C TYR A 30 9.38 8.34 1.84
N GLN A 31 9.66 8.14 0.55
CA GLN A 31 8.72 7.48 -0.35
C GLN A 31 8.46 6.01 0.02
N SER A 32 9.50 5.29 0.48
CA SER A 32 9.34 3.91 0.93
C SER A 32 8.48 3.81 2.20
N GLN A 33 8.67 4.74 3.14
CA GLN A 33 7.87 4.81 4.37
C GLN A 33 6.41 5.18 4.05
N LEU A 34 6.19 6.16 3.16
CA LEU A 34 4.86 6.57 2.74
C LEU A 34 4.09 5.40 2.12
N GLN A 35 4.72 4.65 1.22
CA GLN A 35 4.12 3.48 0.58
C GLN A 35 3.71 2.40 1.61
N VAL A 36 4.55 2.13 2.61
CA VAL A 36 4.22 1.19 3.68
C VAL A 36 3.05 1.69 4.54
N THR A 37 3.06 2.98 4.91
CA THR A 37 1.98 3.59 5.69
C THR A 37 0.64 3.52 4.96
N GLU A 38 0.60 3.88 3.67
CA GLU A 38 -0.62 3.84 2.86
C GLU A 38 -1.19 2.42 2.76
N LEU A 39 -0.35 1.42 2.48
CA LEU A 39 -0.78 0.02 2.41
C LEU A 39 -1.27 -0.50 3.77
N GLN A 40 -0.62 -0.10 4.87
CA GLN A 40 -1.05 -0.44 6.22
C GLN A 40 -2.41 0.19 6.57
N GLU A 41 -2.66 1.45 6.17
CA GLU A 41 -3.96 2.09 6.37
C GLU A 41 -5.07 1.41 5.58
N VAL A 42 -4.81 1.02 4.33
CA VAL A 42 -5.78 0.26 3.52
C VAL A 42 -6.10 -1.07 4.19
N LEU A 43 -5.09 -1.80 4.65
CA LEU A 43 -5.29 -3.06 5.37
C LEU A 43 -6.10 -2.88 6.65
N ASN A 44 -5.83 -1.82 7.42
CA ASN A 44 -6.59 -1.49 8.64
C ASN A 44 -8.06 -1.19 8.34
N LYS A 45 -8.34 -0.42 7.27
CA LYS A 45 -9.71 -0.14 6.82
C LYS A 45 -10.44 -1.40 6.39
N LEU A 46 -9.77 -2.28 5.65
CA LEU A 46 -10.32 -3.58 5.28
C LEU A 46 -10.67 -4.40 6.53
N ASN A 47 -9.76 -4.54 7.50
CA ASN A 47 -10.02 -5.26 8.74
C ASN A 47 -11.20 -4.66 9.53
N GLY A 48 -11.34 -3.33 9.54
CA GLY A 48 -12.48 -2.62 10.12
C GLY A 48 -13.81 -2.99 9.45
N LEU A 49 -13.85 -3.10 8.11
CA LEU A 49 -15.04 -3.51 7.36
C LEU A 49 -15.47 -4.95 7.68
N SER A 50 -14.52 -5.89 7.79
CA SER A 50 -14.83 -7.27 8.21
C SER A 50 -15.45 -7.31 9.61
N THR A 51 -14.93 -6.50 10.53
CA THR A 51 -15.48 -6.39 11.90
C THR A 51 -16.90 -5.83 11.90
N LEU A 52 -17.18 -4.79 11.09
CA LEU A 52 -18.51 -4.22 10.95
C LEU A 52 -19.51 -5.20 10.34
N LEU A 53 -19.12 -5.94 9.31
CA LEU A 53 -19.96 -6.97 8.68
C LEU A 53 -20.30 -8.09 9.66
N ASN A 54 -19.32 -8.57 10.42
CA ASN A 54 -19.54 -9.57 11.47
C ASN A 54 -20.53 -9.06 12.54
N LYS A 55 -20.43 -7.78 12.92
CA LYS A 55 -21.38 -7.16 13.86
C LYS A 55 -22.78 -7.04 13.27
N ALA A 56 -22.91 -6.65 12.01
CA ALA A 56 -24.20 -6.54 11.31
C ALA A 56 -24.90 -7.91 11.22
N MET A 57 -24.17 -8.97 10.86
CA MET A 57 -24.72 -10.33 10.82
C MET A 57 -25.17 -10.82 12.19
N LYS A 58 -24.38 -10.58 13.25
CA LYS A 58 -24.76 -10.90 14.64
C LYS A 58 -26.02 -10.17 15.10
N ASN A 59 -26.25 -8.97 14.59
CA ASN A 59 -27.44 -8.16 14.89
C ASN A 59 -28.65 -8.50 14.02
N GLY A 60 -28.63 -9.61 13.27
CA GLY A 60 -29.78 -10.09 12.51
C GLY A 60 -29.97 -9.45 11.14
N VAL A 61 -28.96 -8.74 10.60
CA VAL A 61 -28.97 -8.33 9.19
C VAL A 61 -28.82 -9.60 8.35
N VAL A 62 -29.94 -10.07 7.80
CA VAL A 62 -29.99 -11.26 6.94
C VAL A 62 -29.43 -10.88 5.57
N VAL A 63 -28.23 -11.37 5.27
CA VAL A 63 -27.60 -11.23 3.96
C VAL A 63 -27.87 -12.51 3.18
N ASN A 64 -28.14 -12.39 1.88
CA ASN A 64 -28.22 -13.56 1.01
C ASN A 64 -26.88 -14.35 1.09
N LYS A 65 -26.96 -15.64 1.43
CA LYS A 65 -25.78 -16.49 1.66
C LYS A 65 -24.84 -16.55 0.44
N GLN A 66 -25.39 -16.59 -0.77
CA GLN A 66 -24.60 -16.62 -1.99
C GLN A 66 -23.87 -15.28 -2.20
N ALA A 67 -24.58 -14.17 -2.04
CA ALA A 67 -23.99 -12.84 -2.14
C ALA A 67 -22.91 -12.60 -1.06
N TYR A 68 -23.12 -13.14 0.15
CA TYR A 68 -22.13 -13.09 1.23
C TYR A 68 -20.86 -13.87 0.87
N ASN A 69 -20.99 -15.09 0.34
CA ASN A 69 -19.84 -15.90 -0.05
C ASN A 69 -19.04 -15.22 -1.19
N GLU A 70 -19.72 -14.73 -2.23
CA GLU A 70 -19.06 -14.01 -3.33
C GLU A 70 -18.36 -12.73 -2.85
N PHE A 71 -18.96 -12.01 -1.90
CA PHE A 71 -18.33 -10.87 -1.26
C PHE A 71 -17.11 -11.30 -0.44
N ALA A 72 -17.23 -12.36 0.38
CA ALA A 72 -16.18 -12.84 1.26
C ALA A 72 -14.96 -13.30 0.45
N ASP A 73 -15.16 -13.99 -0.66
CA ASP A 73 -14.08 -14.44 -1.54
C ASP A 73 -13.33 -13.24 -2.13
N LYS A 74 -14.05 -12.29 -2.75
CA LYS A 74 -13.43 -11.06 -3.31
C LYS A 74 -12.73 -10.22 -2.24
N TYR A 75 -13.34 -10.12 -1.06
CA TYR A 75 -12.78 -9.39 0.07
C TYR A 75 -11.48 -10.06 0.58
N ASN A 76 -11.48 -11.39 0.72
CA ASN A 76 -10.30 -12.14 1.15
C ASN A 76 -9.16 -12.03 0.13
N ASP A 77 -9.47 -12.08 -1.16
CA ASP A 77 -8.48 -11.89 -2.22
C ASP A 77 -7.87 -10.47 -2.19
N LEU A 78 -8.70 -9.45 -1.96
CA LEU A 78 -8.24 -8.08 -1.80
C LEU A 78 -7.33 -7.91 -0.58
N VAL A 79 -7.72 -8.46 0.58
CA VAL A 79 -6.91 -8.42 1.81
C VAL A 79 -5.56 -9.10 1.59
N ARG A 80 -5.55 -10.29 0.95
CA ARG A 80 -4.32 -11.03 0.63
C ARG A 80 -3.42 -10.25 -0.33
N SER A 81 -3.99 -9.60 -1.34
CA SER A 81 -3.22 -8.77 -2.28
C SER A 81 -2.54 -7.60 -1.57
N VAL A 82 -3.29 -6.85 -0.76
CA VAL A 82 -2.79 -5.69 -0.01
C VAL A 82 -1.73 -6.10 1.01
N ASP A 83 -1.93 -7.21 1.73
CA ASP A 83 -0.93 -7.74 2.67
C ASP A 83 0.35 -8.17 1.93
N GLY A 84 0.22 -8.84 0.79
CA GLY A 84 1.36 -9.19 -0.06
C GLY A 84 2.14 -7.96 -0.55
N ASP A 85 1.45 -6.92 -0.98
CA ASP A 85 2.07 -5.65 -1.37
C ASP A 85 2.75 -4.94 -0.21
N LEU A 86 2.14 -4.97 0.98
CA LEU A 86 2.70 -4.42 2.21
C LEU A 86 4.00 -5.15 2.60
N GLN A 87 4.01 -6.48 2.52
CA GLN A 87 5.21 -7.27 2.79
C GLN A 87 6.31 -6.95 1.77
N ARG A 88 5.98 -6.86 0.48
CA ARG A 88 6.94 -6.44 -0.56
C ARG A 88 7.51 -5.04 -0.29
N ALA A 89 6.66 -4.09 0.08
CA ALA A 89 7.08 -2.72 0.40
C ALA A 89 8.00 -2.68 1.63
N LYS A 90 7.68 -3.43 2.69
CA LYS A 90 8.53 -3.56 3.89
C LYS A 90 9.88 -4.18 3.57
N ILE A 91 9.93 -5.22 2.73
CA ILE A 91 11.20 -5.84 2.29
C ILE A 91 12.03 -4.83 1.50
N LYS A 92 11.42 -4.06 0.59
CA LYS A 92 12.10 -3.02 -0.18
C LYS A 92 12.64 -1.90 0.72
N GLN A 93 11.86 -1.47 1.70
CA GLN A 93 12.28 -0.50 2.70
C GLN A 93 13.47 -1.01 3.52
N ALA A 94 13.41 -2.26 4.00
CA ALA A 94 14.50 -2.87 4.77
C ALA A 94 15.80 -2.97 3.96
N LYS A 95 15.71 -3.42 2.70
CA LYS A 95 16.87 -3.45 1.78
C LYS A 95 17.48 -2.07 1.56
N ASN A 96 16.64 -1.05 1.38
CA ASN A 96 17.11 0.32 1.24
C ASN A 96 17.80 0.83 2.51
N MET A 97 17.33 0.45 3.69
CA MET A 97 17.94 0.83 4.97
C MET A 97 19.27 0.09 5.24
N ASP A 98 19.36 -1.19 4.87
CA ASP A 98 20.58 -1.99 5.06
C ASP A 98 21.71 -1.57 4.10
N LEU A 99 21.37 -1.17 2.87
CA LEU A 99 22.34 -0.61 1.92
C LEU A 99 22.98 0.69 2.43
N LEU A 100 22.29 1.43 3.31
CA LEU A 100 22.78 2.67 3.91
C LEU A 100 23.62 2.46 5.17
N LYS A 101 23.67 1.24 5.71
CA LYS A 101 24.43 0.89 6.93
C LYS A 101 25.73 0.14 6.63
N LYS A 102 26.06 -0.09 5.35
CA LYS A 102 27.21 -0.90 4.93
C LYS A 102 28.50 -0.10 4.71
N ASP A 103 28.54 1.15 5.18
CA ASP A 103 29.74 1.98 5.27
C ASP A 103 30.30 1.98 6.69
#